data_AF-A0A0L6VUX7-F1
#
_entry.id   AF-A0A0L6VUX7-F1
#
_cell.length_a   1.000
_cell.length_b   1.000
_cell.length_c   1.000
_cell.angle_alpha   90.00
_cell.angle_beta   90.00
_cell.angle_gamma   90.00
#
_symmetry.space_group_name_H-M   'P 1'
#
loop_
_entity.id
_entity.type
_entity.pdbx_description
1 polymer ?
#
loop_
_entity_poly.entity_id
_entity_poly.type
_entity_poly.pdbx_seq_one_letter_code
_entity_poly.pdbx_strand_id
1 'polypeptide(L)'
;MGFPTSIWSMPCRRFHGLGVCFSVEVVNQFLNWYEEAAEVEGANGGDMVRQIGNFIPNEEDLRDVEEMDGYEERDWPKLKAEIQEKWGMRRQRFREGDLERLAAEKAEKGGVEERREFDEFVSSFDHILKYLNCNEVIIGTPAS
;
A
#
# COMPACT_ATOMS: atom_id res chain seq x y z
N MET A 1 32.37 -0.54 -20.63
CA MET A 1 31.58 -0.59 -19.38
C MET A 1 30.42 0.35 -19.57
N GLY A 2 29.21 -0.16 -19.76
CA GLY A 2 28.03 0.65 -20.04
C GLY A 2 26.85 0.21 -19.19
N PHE A 3 26.62 0.90 -18.08
CA PHE A 3 25.29 1.22 -17.59
C PHE A 3 25.20 2.74 -17.72
N PRO A 4 24.06 3.37 -18.11
CA PRO A 4 22.85 3.38 -17.27
C PRO A 4 21.49 3.75 -17.95
N THR A 5 20.38 3.00 -17.76
CA THR A 5 19.02 3.53 -18.10
C THR A 5 17.84 2.88 -17.34
N SER A 6 18.01 2.32 -16.14
CA SER A 6 16.86 1.90 -15.34
C SER A 6 16.31 3.08 -14.53
N ILE A 7 15.14 3.61 -14.92
CA ILE A 7 14.39 4.69 -14.26
C ILE A 7 14.07 4.39 -12.77
N TRP A 8 14.19 3.11 -12.40
CA TRP A 8 13.99 2.47 -11.09
C TRP A 8 14.96 2.88 -9.95
N SER A 9 15.71 3.97 -10.09
CA SER A 9 16.71 4.40 -9.11
C SER A 9 16.22 5.44 -8.09
N MET A 10 14.90 5.61 -7.91
CA MET A 10 14.36 6.48 -6.85
C MET A 10 13.40 5.72 -5.94
N PRO A 11 13.61 5.78 -4.60
CA PRO A 11 12.85 5.00 -3.62
C PRO A 11 11.39 5.43 -3.49
N CYS A 12 10.99 6.52 -4.15
CA CYS A 12 9.63 7.04 -4.23
C CYS A 12 9.54 7.91 -5.50
N ARG A 13 9.08 7.37 -6.63
CA ARG A 13 8.63 8.21 -7.75
C ARG A 13 7.18 7.93 -8.08
N ARG A 14 6.42 9.02 -8.16
CA ARG A 14 5.04 9.08 -8.67
C ARG A 14 5.01 8.54 -10.09
N PHE A 15 4.28 7.45 -10.32
CA PHE A 15 3.86 7.07 -11.67
C PHE A 15 2.54 7.81 -11.96
N HIS A 16 2.49 8.58 -13.05
CA HIS A 16 1.30 9.37 -13.41
C HIS A 16 0.75 10.32 -12.31
N GLY A 17 1.59 10.79 -11.39
CA GLY A 17 1.16 11.64 -10.26
C GLY A 17 0.75 10.89 -8.99
N LEU A 18 0.63 9.56 -9.07
CA LEU A 18 0.28 8.67 -7.96
C LEU A 18 1.57 8.01 -7.41
N GLY A 19 1.87 8.26 -6.14
CA GLY A 19 2.97 7.59 -5.44
C GLY A 19 2.54 6.17 -5.09
N VAL A 20 3.04 5.17 -5.84
CA VAL A 20 2.78 3.76 -5.54
C VAL A 20 3.79 3.31 -4.48
N CYS A 21 3.30 2.99 -3.28
CA CYS A 21 4.08 2.39 -2.21
C CYS A 21 3.37 1.12 -1.73
N PHE A 22 4.14 0.11 -1.34
CA PHE A 22 3.60 -1.08 -0.70
C PHE A 22 2.97 -0.68 0.64
N SER A 23 1.75 -1.15 0.85
CA SER A 23 1.06 -1.07 2.12
C SER A 23 0.25 -2.34 2.31
N VAL A 24 0.40 -2.96 3.49
CA VAL A 24 -0.31 -4.17 3.89
C VAL A 24 -1.84 -4.00 3.83
N GLU A 25 -2.33 -2.76 3.99
CA GLU A 25 -3.76 -2.42 3.95
C GLU A 25 -4.34 -2.45 2.52
N VAL A 26 -3.49 -2.23 1.51
CA VAL A 26 -3.88 -2.11 0.10
C VAL A 26 -3.05 -3.00 -0.83
N VAL A 27 -2.50 -4.09 -0.29
CA VAL A 27 -1.53 -4.96 -0.98
C VAL A 27 -2.00 -5.42 -2.37
N ASN A 28 -3.29 -5.72 -2.52
CA ASN A 28 -3.85 -6.15 -3.80
C ASN A 28 -3.90 -5.03 -4.86
N GLN A 29 -4.12 -3.78 -4.46
CA GLN A 29 -4.09 -2.64 -5.37
C GLN A 29 -2.66 -2.29 -5.75
N PHE A 30 -1.76 -2.31 -4.78
CA PHE A 30 -0.33 -2.20 -5.03
C PHE A 30 0.13 -3.21 -6.09
N LEU A 31 -0.19 -4.50 -5.91
CA LEU A 31 0.18 -5.55 -6.87
C LEU A 31 -0.41 -5.31 -8.26
N ASN A 32 -1.66 -4.85 -8.35
CA ASN A 32 -2.29 -4.52 -9.63
C ASN A 32 -1.59 -3.35 -10.35
N TRP A 33 -1.35 -2.24 -9.64
CA TRP A 33 -0.63 -1.09 -10.22
C TRP A 33 0.80 -1.45 -10.60
N TYR A 34 1.44 -2.31 -9.81
CA TYR A 34 2.78 -2.78 -10.08
C TYR A 34 2.86 -3.63 -11.36
N GLU A 35 1.88 -4.50 -11.59
CA GLU A 35 1.73 -5.28 -12.82
C GLU A 35 1.42 -4.40 -14.03
N GLU A 36 0.50 -3.44 -13.90
CA GLU A 36 0.18 -2.47 -14.97
C GLU A 36 1.41 -1.64 -15.37
N ALA A 37 2.19 -1.16 -14.39
CA ALA A 37 3.42 -0.44 -14.65
C ALA A 37 4.48 -1.32 -15.33
N ALA A 38 4.60 -2.58 -14.91
CA ALA A 38 5.52 -3.54 -15.54
C ALA A 38 5.14 -3.81 -17.00
N GLU A 39 3.85 -3.90 -17.32
CA GLU A 39 3.35 -4.08 -18.69
C GLU A 39 3.69 -2.87 -19.58
N VAL A 40 3.43 -1.65 -19.10
CA VAL A 40 3.73 -0.41 -19.83
C VAL A 40 5.23 -0.28 -20.14
N GLU A 41 6.08 -0.69 -19.20
CA GLU A 41 7.53 -0.61 -19.31
C GLU A 41 8.17 -1.85 -19.99
N GLY A 42 7.37 -2.87 -20.31
CA GLY A 42 7.86 -4.12 -20.91
C GLY A 42 8.79 -4.93 -19.99
N ALA A 43 8.62 -4.81 -18.67
CA ALA A 43 9.37 -5.57 -17.69
C ALA A 43 8.89 -7.02 -17.63
N ASN A 44 9.82 -7.96 -17.49
CA ASN A 44 9.48 -9.37 -17.28
C ASN A 44 9.35 -9.68 -15.77
N GLY A 45 8.78 -10.84 -15.44
CA GLY A 45 8.58 -11.25 -14.03
C GLY A 45 9.86 -11.29 -13.20
N GLY A 46 10.99 -11.65 -13.79
CA GLY A 46 12.28 -11.64 -13.09
C GLY A 46 12.79 -10.24 -12.77
N ASP A 47 12.46 -9.24 -13.60
CA ASP A 47 12.74 -7.83 -13.35
C ASP A 47 11.82 -7.27 -12.27
N MET A 48 10.56 -7.70 -12.25
CA MET A 48 9.57 -7.34 -11.22
C MET A 48 10.01 -7.84 -9.83
N VAL A 49 10.36 -9.12 -9.70
CA VAL A 49 10.84 -9.68 -8.41
C VAL A 49 12.05 -8.90 -7.89
N ARG A 50 12.99 -8.54 -8.77
CA ARG A 50 14.20 -7.79 -8.38
C ARG A 50 13.89 -6.37 -7.86
N GLN A 51 12.76 -5.78 -8.25
CA GLN A 51 12.49 -4.37 -8.03
C GLN A 51 11.43 -4.10 -6.96
N ILE A 52 10.62 -5.10 -6.61
CA ILE A 52 9.52 -4.93 -5.64
C ILE A 52 9.99 -4.37 -4.30
N GLY A 53 11.19 -4.74 -3.84
CA GLY A 53 11.77 -4.25 -2.59
C GLY A 53 11.97 -2.73 -2.54
N ASN A 54 12.14 -2.07 -3.69
CA ASN A 54 12.25 -0.60 -3.76
C ASN A 54 10.94 0.11 -3.40
N PHE A 55 9.82 -0.61 -3.41
CA PHE A 55 8.50 -0.09 -3.12
C PHE A 55 8.03 -0.43 -1.71
N ILE A 56 8.81 -1.17 -0.92
CA ILE A 56 8.48 -1.59 0.44
C ILE A 56 9.22 -0.70 1.44
N PRO A 57 8.56 0.31 2.03
CA PRO A 57 9.23 1.27 2.91
C PRO A 57 9.54 0.70 4.30
N ASN A 58 8.84 -0.36 4.72
CA ASN A 58 9.02 -1.00 6.02
C ASN A 58 10.05 -2.12 5.92
N GLU A 59 11.10 -2.07 6.75
CA GLU A 59 12.19 -3.06 6.75
C GLU A 59 11.73 -4.47 7.17
N GLU A 60 10.71 -4.59 8.03
CA GLU A 60 10.12 -5.87 8.43
C GLU A 60 9.37 -6.50 7.26
N ASP A 61 8.49 -5.71 6.61
CA ASP A 61 7.75 -6.17 5.42
C ASP A 61 8.71 -6.51 4.26
N LEU A 62 9.80 -5.75 4.11
CA LEU A 62 10.81 -6.03 3.08
C LEU A 62 11.51 -7.36 3.35
N ARG A 63 11.98 -7.58 4.57
CA ARG A 63 12.63 -8.85 4.97
C ARG A 63 11.70 -10.03 4.76
N ASP A 64 10.44 -9.84 5.14
CA ASP A 64 9.38 -10.82 4.95
C ASP A 64 9.14 -11.19 3.49
N VAL A 65 9.28 -10.25 2.55
CA VAL A 65 9.19 -10.49 1.10
C VAL A 65 10.47 -11.16 0.57
N GLU A 66 11.65 -10.74 1.04
CA GLU A 66 12.94 -11.32 0.61
C GLU A 66 13.12 -12.77 1.04
N GLU A 67 12.47 -13.19 2.13
CA GLU A 67 12.47 -14.58 2.64
C GLU A 67 11.46 -15.50 1.94
N MET A 68 10.65 -15.00 1.00
CA MET A 68 9.67 -15.80 0.26
C MET A 68 10.33 -16.61 -0.86
N ASP A 69 9.85 -17.84 -1.10
CA ASP A 69 10.44 -18.72 -2.10
C ASP A 69 10.32 -18.12 -3.51
N GLY A 70 9.22 -17.44 -3.83
CA GLY A 70 9.05 -16.77 -5.12
C GLY A 70 10.06 -15.65 -5.37
N TYR A 71 10.58 -15.03 -4.30
CA TYR A 71 11.64 -14.03 -4.39
C TYR A 71 12.97 -14.69 -4.75
N GLU A 72 13.32 -15.79 -4.06
CA GLU A 72 14.53 -16.57 -4.32
C GLU A 72 14.53 -17.19 -5.73
N GLU A 73 13.41 -17.78 -6.13
CA GLU A 73 13.22 -18.43 -7.44
C GLU A 73 13.11 -17.43 -8.60
N ARG A 74 12.97 -16.13 -8.30
CA ARG A 74 12.65 -15.06 -9.25
C ARG A 74 11.37 -15.35 -10.05
N ASP A 75 10.39 -15.97 -9.39
CA ASP A 75 9.09 -16.33 -9.93
C ASP A 75 8.04 -15.33 -9.44
N TRP A 76 7.67 -14.38 -10.31
CA TRP A 76 6.68 -13.36 -9.98
C TRP A 76 5.30 -13.94 -9.61
N PRO A 77 4.70 -14.86 -10.41
CA PRO A 77 3.46 -15.53 -10.02
C PRO A 77 3.49 -16.16 -8.63
N LYS A 78 4.58 -16.84 -8.27
CA LYS A 78 4.76 -17.46 -6.95
C LYS A 78 4.86 -16.39 -5.85
N LEU A 79 5.73 -15.40 -6.05
CA LEU A 79 5.92 -14.31 -5.08
C LEU A 79 4.63 -13.54 -4.82
N LYS A 80 3.88 -13.23 -5.88
CA LYS A 80 2.58 -12.56 -5.78
C LYS A 80 1.61 -13.36 -4.90
N ALA A 81 1.54 -14.68 -5.09
CA ALA A 81 0.67 -15.54 -4.31
C ALA A 81 1.05 -15.53 -2.82
N GLU A 82 2.35 -15.59 -2.50
CA GLU A 82 2.87 -15.56 -1.13
C GLU A 82 2.60 -14.20 -0.45
N ILE A 83 2.79 -13.09 -1.17
CA ILE A 83 2.44 -11.74 -0.70
C ILE A 83 0.93 -11.65 -0.41
N GLN A 84 0.09 -12.20 -1.30
CA GLN A 84 -1.37 -12.21 -1.10
C GLN A 84 -1.80 -13.15 0.02
N GLU A 85 -1.13 -14.26 0.24
CA GLU A 85 -1.42 -15.17 1.34
C GLU A 85 -1.10 -14.51 2.69
N LYS A 86 0.06 -13.87 2.79
CA LYS A 86 0.54 -13.23 4.02
C LYS A 86 -0.24 -11.97 4.39
N TRP A 87 -0.51 -11.09 3.42
CA TRP A 87 -1.13 -9.78 3.68
C TRP A 87 -2.51 -9.58 3.03
N GLY A 88 -2.92 -10.42 2.08
CA GLY A 88 -4.17 -10.24 1.32
C GLY A 88 -5.46 -10.57 2.09
N MET A 89 -5.37 -11.12 3.30
CA MET A 89 -6.53 -11.57 4.09
C MET A 89 -7.19 -10.51 4.97
N ARG A 90 -6.73 -9.25 4.99
CA ARG A 90 -7.40 -8.16 5.73
C ARG A 90 -8.00 -7.11 4.79
N ARG A 91 -9.07 -7.47 4.08
CA ARG A 91 -9.99 -6.46 3.51
C ARG A 91 -10.89 -5.90 4.63
N GLN A 92 -10.41 -4.93 5.41
CA GLN A 92 -11.33 -3.86 5.82
C GLN A 92 -11.35 -2.86 4.67
N ARG A 93 -12.42 -2.93 3.87
CA ARG A 93 -12.70 -1.92 2.86
C ARG A 93 -13.33 -0.75 3.57
N PHE A 94 -12.54 0.26 3.89
CA PHE A 94 -13.12 1.48 4.40
C PHE A 94 -13.72 2.32 3.26
N ARG A 95 -14.79 3.03 3.57
CA ARG A 95 -15.46 4.04 2.75
C ARG A 95 -15.44 5.36 3.51
N GLU A 96 -15.68 6.46 2.81
CA GLU A 96 -15.79 7.79 3.44
C GLU A 96 -16.76 7.78 4.65
N GLY A 97 -17.90 7.10 4.51
CA GLY A 97 -18.87 6.93 5.60
C GLY A 97 -18.37 6.15 6.82
N ASP A 98 -17.23 5.46 6.76
CA ASP A 98 -16.63 4.83 7.94
C ASP A 98 -15.95 5.86 8.86
N LEU A 99 -15.49 7.01 8.34
CA LEU A 99 -15.05 8.14 9.17
C LEU A 99 -16.23 8.75 9.93
N GLU A 100 -17.35 8.96 9.23
CA GLU A 100 -18.59 9.47 9.83
C GLU A 100 -19.13 8.51 10.89
N ARG A 101 -19.16 7.20 10.58
CA ARG A 101 -19.58 6.17 11.53
C ARG A 101 -18.67 6.14 12.76
N LEU A 102 -17.35 6.19 12.59
CA LEU A 102 -16.40 6.21 13.70
C LEU A 102 -16.63 7.41 14.63
N ALA A 103 -16.85 8.60 14.06
CA ALA A 103 -17.15 9.81 14.82
C ALA A 103 -18.51 9.72 15.54
N ALA A 104 -19.54 9.21 14.87
CA ALA A 104 -20.88 9.05 15.43
C ALA A 104 -20.91 8.03 16.59
N GLU A 105 -20.26 6.88 16.43
CA GLU A 105 -20.15 5.85 17.47
C GLU A 105 -19.42 6.38 18.72
N LYS A 106 -18.40 7.22 18.54
CA LYS A 106 -17.73 7.87 19.68
C LYS A 106 -18.61 8.91 20.35
N ALA A 107 -19.33 9.73 19.57
CA ALA A 107 -20.27 10.71 20.12
C ALA A 107 -21.40 10.03 20.91
N GLU A 108 -21.97 8.93 20.41
CA GLU A 108 -23.01 8.15 21.08
C GLU A 108 -22.56 7.58 22.43
N LYS A 109 -21.27 7.21 22.54
CA LYS A 109 -20.68 6.66 23.77
C LYS A 109 -20.28 7.72 24.81
N GLY A 110 -20.64 8.99 24.61
CA GLY A 110 -20.29 10.08 25.51
C GLY A 110 -19.06 10.89 25.08
N GLY A 111 -18.49 10.58 23.93
CA GLY A 111 -17.31 11.27 23.39
C GLY A 111 -16.00 10.64 23.83
N VAL A 112 -14.97 11.48 23.96
CA VAL A 112 -13.62 11.09 24.38
C VAL A 112 -13.32 11.83 25.66
N GLU A 113 -13.24 11.10 26.78
CA GLU A 113 -13.03 11.69 28.11
C GLU A 113 -11.58 11.52 28.57
N GLU A 114 -10.94 10.42 28.15
CA GLU A 114 -9.57 10.09 28.55
C GLU A 114 -8.57 10.20 27.41
N ARG A 115 -7.31 10.49 27.77
CA ARG A 115 -6.20 10.56 26.81
C ARG A 115 -6.02 9.25 26.03
N ARG A 116 -6.17 8.10 26.70
CA ARG A 116 -6.02 6.80 26.05
C ARG A 116 -7.09 6.58 24.97
N GLU A 117 -8.34 6.96 25.27
CA GLU A 117 -9.43 6.87 24.31
C GLU A 117 -9.25 7.82 23.13
N PHE A 118 -8.62 8.97 23.35
CA PHE A 118 -8.23 9.90 22.30
C PHE A 118 -7.19 9.28 21.37
N ASP A 119 -6.12 8.69 21.94
CA ASP A 119 -5.06 8.05 21.15
C ASP A 119 -5.60 6.88 20.33
N GLU A 120 -6.51 6.08 20.89
CA GLU A 120 -7.18 4.97 20.20
C GLU A 120 -8.12 5.48 19.08
N PHE A 121 -8.85 6.57 19.32
CA PHE A 121 -9.70 7.19 18.31
C PHE A 121 -8.87 7.78 17.16
N VAL A 122 -7.82 8.53 17.45
CA VAL A 122 -6.93 9.13 16.45
C VAL A 122 -6.23 8.04 15.63
N SER A 123 -5.77 6.97 16.28
CA SER A 123 -5.15 5.83 15.57
C SER A 123 -6.13 5.16 14.60
N SER A 124 -7.38 4.99 15.02
CA SER A 124 -8.43 4.41 14.16
C SER A 124 -8.81 5.35 13.01
N PHE A 125 -8.89 6.66 13.28
CA PHE A 125 -9.21 7.67 12.28
C PHE A 125 -8.09 7.79 11.23
N ASP A 126 -6.83 7.87 11.67
CA ASP A 126 -5.65 7.94 10.81
C ASP A 126 -5.52 6.70 9.92
N HIS A 127 -5.81 5.51 10.46
CA HIS A 127 -5.84 4.26 9.69
C HIS A 127 -6.90 4.30 8.57
N ILE A 128 -8.14 4.71 8.88
CA ILE A 128 -9.19 4.86 7.87
C ILE A 128 -8.81 5.92 6.83
N LEU A 129 -8.27 7.05 7.26
CA LEU A 129 -7.88 8.15 6.38
C LEU A 129 -6.73 7.76 5.44
N LYS A 130 -5.71 7.07 5.95
CA LYS A 130 -4.60 6.52 5.15
C LYS A 130 -5.11 5.55 4.10
N TYR A 131 -6.01 4.64 4.49
CA TYR A 131 -6.66 3.76 3.54
C TYR A 131 -7.37 4.56 2.44
N LEU A 132 -8.26 5.48 2.78
CA LEU A 132 -9.02 6.26 1.77
C LEU A 132 -8.11 7.07 0.83
N ASN A 133 -7.04 7.66 1.36
CA ASN A 133 -6.05 8.40 0.57
C ASN A 133 -5.25 7.49 -0.37
N CYS A 134 -4.86 6.30 0.08
CA CYS A 134 -4.12 5.33 -0.73
C CYS A 134 -5.01 4.68 -1.81
N ASN A 135 -6.33 4.61 -1.61
CA ASN A 135 -7.27 3.97 -2.54
C ASN A 135 -7.91 4.95 -3.56
N GLU A 136 -7.54 6.24 -3.53
CA GLU A 136 -8.10 7.30 -4.38
C GLU A 136 -9.65 7.33 -4.43
N VAL A 137 -10.31 7.21 -3.27
CA VAL A 137 -11.73 7.57 -3.15
C VAL A 137 -11.81 9.10 -3.01
N ILE A 138 -11.72 9.76 -4.17
CA ILE A 138 -12.14 11.13 -4.50
C ILE A 138 -12.42 12.02 -3.28
N ILE A 139 -11.43 12.78 -2.81
CA ILE A 139 -11.70 14.17 -2.41
C ILE A 139 -11.31 15.01 -3.60
N GLY A 140 -12.29 15.29 -4.45
CA GLY A 140 -12.16 16.27 -5.52
C GLY A 140 -11.62 17.55 -4.91
N THR A 141 -10.38 17.89 -5.25
CA THR A 141 -9.86 19.22 -4.98
C THR A 141 -10.43 20.11 -6.07
N PRO A 142 -11.39 21.02 -5.81
CA PRO A 142 -11.70 22.03 -6.80
C PRO A 142 -10.47 22.93 -6.92
N ALA A 143 -9.90 22.96 -8.12
CA ALA A 143 -8.86 23.92 -8.47
C ALA A 143 -9.36 25.34 -8.11
N SER A 144 -8.57 26.04 -7.31
CA SER A 144 -8.65 27.50 -7.15
C SER A 144 -7.48 28.14 -7.86
#